data_AF-A0AB39ZDF8-F1
#
_entry.id   AF-A0AB39ZDF8-F1
#
_cell.length_a   1.000
_cell.length_b   1.000
_cell.length_c   1.000
_cell.angle_alpha   90.00
_cell.angle_beta   90.00
_cell.angle_gamma   90.00
#
_symmetry.space_group_name_H-M   'P 1'
#
loop_
_entity.id
_entity.type
_entity.pdbx_description
1 polymer ?
#
loop_
_entity_poly.entity_id
_entity_poly.type
_entity_poly.pdbx_seq_one_letter_code
_entity_poly.pdbx_strand_id
1 'polypeptide(L)'
;MNPIFYALLFCLVAGLAVAEKSDYCLSEIIKSDARIRSHGYPTETHQVTTEDGYVLTLFRIPYSHKLKNQNEKRPPVLLQHGLFSNSDCWLSSGPDNSLAYLLADAGYDVWLGNARGNIYSRENNLISLNSHKFWHFDWHEIGTIDIPAMIDYILQYTGHKQLHYCGHSQGTTVYIVMLSERPEYNALIKSGHMLAPCAYFEHGTSFIFNALGPLVGTPGGIWNQLLVDTELIPHNNLVNRLVDNSCHMVNSICNNAFIMFANGGYVNANASSMSVLIETHPAGSSSNQGIHYLQLWKSGEFRQYDWGTKKNKELYGQELPPDYDLTKITAPTHSYSSNNDALCGPEDVDTLVKNFVHLTEDYRVPVQSFNHLDFIIARNMKELVNDPIIERINSYEGR
;
A
#
# COMPACT_ATOMS: atom_id res chain seq x y z
N MET A 1 -11.53 -12.22 -30.15
CA MET A 1 -12.68 -11.43 -29.64
C MET A 1 -12.14 -10.40 -28.66
N ASN A 2 -12.59 -9.15 -28.78
CA ASN A 2 -11.84 -7.97 -28.31
C ASN A 2 -11.94 -7.78 -26.78
N PRO A 3 -10.83 -7.72 -26.01
CA PRO A 3 -10.83 -7.47 -24.56
C PRO A 3 -11.44 -6.12 -24.17
N ILE A 4 -11.53 -5.17 -25.11
CA ILE A 4 -12.28 -3.91 -24.95
C ILE A 4 -13.77 -4.20 -24.69
N PHE A 5 -14.31 -5.28 -25.25
CA PHE A 5 -15.72 -5.66 -25.04
C PHE A 5 -15.96 -6.15 -23.61
N TYR A 6 -15.01 -6.84 -22.98
CA TYR A 6 -15.15 -7.27 -21.58
C TYR A 6 -14.93 -6.12 -20.59
N ALA A 7 -14.00 -5.20 -20.86
CA ALA A 7 -13.83 -4.01 -20.05
C ALA A 7 -15.06 -3.08 -20.13
N LEU A 8 -15.62 -2.89 -21.32
CA LEU A 8 -16.88 -2.15 -21.50
C LEU A 8 -18.08 -2.90 -20.91
N LEU A 9 -18.15 -4.23 -20.99
CA LEU A 9 -19.21 -5.02 -20.36
C LEU A 9 -19.09 -4.98 -18.84
N PHE A 10 -17.87 -4.94 -18.28
CA PHE A 10 -17.64 -4.77 -16.85
C PHE A 10 -18.07 -3.37 -16.38
N CYS A 11 -17.79 -2.32 -17.17
CA CYS A 11 -18.30 -0.98 -16.93
C CYS A 11 -19.82 -0.87 -17.15
N LEU A 12 -20.41 -1.62 -18.10
CA LEU A 12 -21.86 -1.65 -18.34
C LEU A 12 -22.61 -2.42 -17.25
N VAL A 13 -22.04 -3.52 -16.75
CA VAL A 13 -22.60 -4.31 -15.65
C VAL A 13 -22.42 -3.58 -14.32
N ALA A 14 -21.30 -2.88 -14.13
CA ALA A 14 -21.10 -1.95 -13.01
C ALA A 14 -22.05 -0.74 -13.09
N GLY A 15 -22.40 -0.28 -14.30
CA GLY A 15 -23.37 0.78 -14.55
C GLY A 15 -24.85 0.36 -14.45
N LEU A 16 -25.15 -0.94 -14.56
CA LEU A 16 -26.52 -1.49 -14.44
C LEU A 16 -26.85 -1.95 -13.01
N ALA A 17 -25.90 -1.92 -12.07
CA ALA A 17 -26.16 -2.11 -10.65
C ALA A 17 -26.69 -0.83 -9.98
N VAL A 18 -27.57 -0.09 -10.65
CA VAL A 18 -28.58 0.74 -10.00
C VAL A 18 -29.79 -0.16 -9.78
N ALA A 19 -29.62 -1.18 -8.94
CA ALA A 19 -30.70 -2.10 -8.57
C ALA A 19 -31.19 -1.72 -7.18
N GLU A 20 -32.49 -1.42 -7.13
CA GLU A 20 -33.24 -1.12 -5.92
C GLU A 20 -32.95 -2.11 -4.79
N LYS A 21 -32.93 -1.55 -3.58
CA LYS A 21 -32.82 -2.18 -2.27
C LYS A 21 -33.54 -3.54 -2.25
N SER A 22 -32.79 -4.64 -2.36
CA SER A 22 -33.30 -6.00 -2.17
C SER A 22 -32.79 -6.57 -0.85
N ASP A 23 -33.66 -7.32 -0.17
CA ASP A 23 -33.50 -7.91 1.17
C ASP A 23 -32.45 -9.03 1.23
N TYR A 24 -31.20 -8.73 0.86
CA TYR A 24 -30.07 -9.59 1.19
C TYR A 24 -29.52 -9.19 2.56
N CYS A 25 -29.44 -10.16 3.49
CA CYS A 25 -28.76 -9.98 4.77
C CYS A 25 -27.25 -9.96 4.52
N LEU A 26 -26.72 -8.79 4.17
CA LEU A 26 -25.32 -8.58 3.84
C LEU A 26 -24.48 -8.60 5.15
N SER A 27 -23.48 -9.48 5.25
CA SER A 27 -22.55 -9.52 6.39
C SER A 27 -21.80 -8.19 6.54
N GLU A 28 -21.65 -7.71 7.78
CA GLU A 28 -20.87 -6.50 8.07
C GLU A 28 -19.37 -6.74 7.83
N ILE A 29 -18.68 -5.73 7.26
CA ILE A 29 -17.22 -5.79 7.03
C ILE A 29 -16.52 -5.87 8.39
N ILE A 30 -15.66 -6.87 8.56
CA ILE A 30 -14.81 -6.99 9.75
C ILE A 30 -13.60 -6.08 9.57
N LYS A 31 -13.64 -4.95 10.28
CA LYS A 31 -12.55 -3.96 10.32
C LYS A 31 -11.30 -4.51 11.01
N SER A 32 -10.15 -3.87 10.77
CA SER A 32 -8.87 -4.27 11.37
C SER A 32 -8.92 -4.40 12.90
N ASP A 33 -9.56 -3.48 13.62
CA ASP A 33 -9.68 -3.54 15.08
C ASP A 33 -10.49 -4.78 15.55
N ALA A 34 -11.62 -5.06 14.91
CA ALA A 34 -12.41 -6.25 15.18
C ALA A 34 -11.62 -7.53 14.89
N ARG A 35 -10.85 -7.56 13.80
CA ARG A 35 -9.99 -8.69 13.40
C ARG A 35 -8.85 -8.93 14.40
N ILE A 36 -8.22 -7.87 14.89
CA ILE A 36 -7.19 -7.95 15.93
C ILE A 36 -7.79 -8.54 17.22
N ARG A 37 -8.96 -8.02 17.65
CA ARG A 37 -9.65 -8.52 18.85
C ARG A 37 -10.08 -9.97 18.72
N SER A 38 -10.52 -10.41 17.54
CA SER A 38 -10.94 -11.81 17.34
C SER A 38 -9.81 -12.82 17.54
N HIS A 39 -8.56 -12.38 17.41
CA HIS A 39 -7.37 -13.18 17.71
C HIS A 39 -6.82 -12.98 19.13
N GLY A 40 -7.54 -12.26 20.00
CA GLY A 40 -7.19 -12.08 21.41
C GLY A 40 -6.13 -11.00 21.68
N TYR A 41 -5.77 -10.20 20.68
CA TYR A 41 -4.85 -9.08 20.86
C TYR A 41 -5.61 -7.81 21.30
N PRO A 42 -5.02 -6.98 22.17
CA PRO A 42 -5.54 -5.65 22.45
C PRO A 42 -5.49 -4.80 21.17
N THR A 43 -6.41 -3.85 21.03
CA THR A 43 -6.38 -2.90 19.92
C THR A 43 -6.84 -1.52 20.35
N GLU A 44 -6.20 -0.51 19.77
CA GLU A 44 -6.60 0.89 19.86
C GLU A 44 -6.83 1.44 18.45
N THR A 45 -7.75 2.40 18.33
CA THR A 45 -8.03 3.13 17.08
C THR A 45 -7.72 4.59 17.31
N HIS A 46 -6.93 5.19 16.41
CA HIS A 46 -6.49 6.57 16.48
C HIS A 46 -6.89 7.31 15.21
N GLN A 47 -7.16 8.60 15.33
CA GLN A 47 -7.38 9.49 14.20
C GLN A 47 -6.31 10.57 14.19
N VAL A 48 -5.71 10.78 13.03
CA VAL A 48 -4.67 11.78 12.79
C VAL A 48 -5.16 12.70 11.69
N THR A 49 -5.21 14.00 11.95
CA THR A 49 -5.59 15.00 10.94
C THR A 49 -4.32 15.57 10.30
N THR A 50 -4.22 15.47 8.97
CA THR A 50 -3.13 16.05 8.20
C THR A 50 -3.27 17.58 8.07
N GLU A 51 -2.19 18.26 7.68
CA GLU A 51 -2.21 19.72 7.50
C GLU A 51 -3.18 20.20 6.39
N ASP A 52 -3.45 19.35 5.40
CA ASP A 52 -4.44 19.57 4.34
C ASP A 52 -5.83 18.98 4.65
N GLY A 53 -6.04 18.57 5.90
CA GLY A 53 -7.35 18.31 6.48
C GLY A 53 -7.88 16.89 6.35
N TYR A 54 -7.13 15.94 5.76
CA TYR A 54 -7.54 14.53 5.74
C TYR A 54 -7.49 13.95 7.15
N VAL A 55 -8.46 13.11 7.49
CA VAL A 55 -8.51 12.38 8.75
C VAL A 55 -8.14 10.92 8.47
N LEU A 56 -6.94 10.55 8.93
CA LEU A 56 -6.32 9.26 8.75
C LEU A 56 -6.61 8.36 9.95
N THR A 57 -7.10 7.15 9.71
CA THR A 57 -7.34 6.18 10.80
C THR A 57 -6.15 5.24 10.93
N LEU A 58 -5.53 5.19 12.12
CA LEU A 58 -4.51 4.20 12.46
C LEU A 58 -5.10 3.18 13.42
N PHE A 59 -4.79 1.91 13.18
CA PHE A 59 -5.05 0.85 14.16
C PHE A 59 -3.75 0.48 14.86
N ARG A 60 -3.84 0.11 16.14
CA ARG A 60 -2.67 -0.22 16.96
C ARG A 60 -2.85 -1.56 17.64
N ILE A 61 -1.79 -2.36 17.68
CA ILE A 61 -1.63 -3.52 18.56
C ILE A 61 -0.57 -3.13 19.61
N PRO A 62 -0.98 -2.62 20.78
CA PRO A 62 -0.02 -2.05 21.74
C PRO A 62 0.89 -3.11 22.38
N TYR A 63 0.44 -4.36 22.46
CA TYR A 63 1.20 -5.48 23.01
C TYR A 63 0.61 -6.84 22.64
N SER A 64 1.39 -7.90 22.81
CA SER A 64 0.90 -9.28 22.72
C SER A 64 0.34 -9.78 24.06
N HIS A 65 -0.82 -10.44 24.00
CA HIS A 65 -1.40 -11.15 25.15
C HIS A 65 -0.51 -12.32 25.64
N LYS A 66 0.46 -12.78 24.83
CA LYS A 66 1.38 -13.88 25.14
C LYS A 66 2.54 -13.45 26.05
N LEU A 67 2.94 -12.18 26.03
CA LEU A 67 4.17 -11.71 26.66
C LEU A 67 3.99 -11.15 28.08
N LYS A 68 2.75 -10.97 28.56
CA LYS A 68 2.43 -10.40 29.88
C LYS A 68 3.16 -9.08 30.21
N ASN A 69 3.50 -8.29 29.20
CA ASN A 69 4.34 -7.11 29.35
C ASN A 69 3.57 -5.79 29.32
N GLN A 70 2.24 -5.78 29.51
CA GLN A 70 1.32 -4.67 29.13
C GLN A 70 1.77 -3.27 29.61
N ASN A 71 2.48 -3.21 30.74
CA ASN A 71 2.98 -1.97 31.35
C ASN A 71 4.37 -1.51 30.86
N GLU A 72 5.01 -2.26 29.96
CA GLU A 72 6.32 -1.93 29.41
C GLU A 72 6.22 -0.91 28.27
N LYS A 73 7.27 -0.10 28.11
CA LYS A 73 7.42 0.78 26.95
C LYS A 73 8.11 0.00 25.83
N ARG A 74 7.47 -0.08 24.66
CA ARG A 74 7.91 -0.91 23.53
C ARG A 74 8.27 -0.05 22.32
N PRO A 75 9.31 -0.41 21.54
CA PRO A 75 9.64 0.29 20.32
C PRO A 75 8.48 0.26 19.31
N PRO A 76 8.06 1.41 18.78
CA PRO A 76 6.99 1.48 17.79
C PRO A 76 7.44 1.01 16.40
N VAL A 77 6.54 0.34 15.70
CA VAL A 77 6.70 -0.09 14.30
C VAL A 77 5.48 0.37 13.50
N LEU A 78 5.68 1.15 12.45
CA LEU A 78 4.63 1.56 11.52
C LEU A 78 4.61 0.63 10.30
N LEU A 79 3.47 0.00 10.05
CA LEU A 79 3.22 -0.84 8.88
C LEU A 79 2.32 -0.10 7.88
N GLN A 80 2.81 0.11 6.66
CA GLN A 80 2.13 0.89 5.63
C GLN A 80 1.82 0.06 4.38
N HIS A 81 0.54 -0.02 4.04
CA HIS A 81 0.03 -0.82 2.91
C HIS A 81 0.35 -0.21 1.53
N GLY A 82 0.14 -1.01 0.48
CA GLY A 82 0.29 -0.63 -0.93
C GLY A 82 -0.93 0.03 -1.58
N LEU A 83 -0.87 0.24 -2.91
CA LEU A 83 -1.97 0.79 -3.69
C LEU A 83 -3.19 -0.13 -3.64
N PHE A 84 -4.40 0.43 -3.58
CA PHE A 84 -5.68 -0.30 -3.41
C PHE A 84 -5.81 -1.12 -2.13
N SER A 85 -4.90 -0.95 -1.18
CA SER A 85 -4.87 -1.72 0.05
C SER A 85 -5.24 -0.88 1.27
N ASN A 86 -5.29 -1.54 2.42
CA ASN A 86 -5.56 -0.96 3.72
C ASN A 86 -4.82 -1.79 4.79
N SER A 87 -4.93 -1.40 6.06
CA SER A 87 -4.28 -2.07 7.20
C SER A 87 -4.54 -3.58 7.35
N ASP A 88 -5.63 -4.13 6.79
CA ASP A 88 -5.95 -5.55 6.88
C ASP A 88 -4.96 -6.45 6.12
N CYS A 89 -4.17 -5.90 5.19
CA CYS A 89 -3.13 -6.68 4.52
C CYS A 89 -2.15 -7.29 5.53
N TRP A 90 -1.79 -6.52 6.56
CA TRP A 90 -0.89 -6.94 7.64
C TRP A 90 -1.50 -7.91 8.66
N LEU A 91 -2.78 -8.26 8.49
CA LEU A 91 -3.56 -9.12 9.40
C LEU A 91 -4.11 -10.37 8.71
N SER A 92 -4.15 -10.35 7.38
CA SER A 92 -4.90 -11.30 6.54
C SER A 92 -4.53 -12.76 6.75
N SER A 93 -3.26 -13.04 7.08
CA SER A 93 -2.75 -14.40 7.26
C SER A 93 -2.81 -14.92 8.71
N GLY A 94 -3.48 -14.20 9.60
CA GLY A 94 -3.64 -14.57 11.01
C GLY A 94 -2.36 -14.46 11.86
N PRO A 95 -2.43 -14.82 13.15
CA PRO A 95 -1.39 -14.56 14.14
C PRO A 95 -0.04 -15.22 13.90
N ASP A 96 -0.04 -16.39 13.26
CA ASP A 96 1.18 -17.18 13.09
C ASP A 96 1.96 -16.82 11.83
N ASN A 97 1.41 -15.97 10.95
CA ASN A 97 2.01 -15.68 9.65
C ASN A 97 1.90 -14.21 9.21
N SER A 98 1.11 -13.37 9.87
CA SER A 98 1.05 -11.93 9.53
C SER A 98 2.03 -11.10 10.35
N LEU A 99 2.76 -10.22 9.68
CA LEU A 99 3.84 -9.43 10.27
C LEU A 99 3.39 -8.62 11.50
N ALA A 100 2.17 -8.07 11.50
CA ALA A 100 1.67 -7.28 12.63
C ALA A 100 1.59 -8.08 13.93
N TYR A 101 1.06 -9.30 13.87
CA TYR A 101 0.97 -10.16 15.05
C TYR A 101 2.33 -10.68 15.48
N LEU A 102 3.19 -11.07 14.53
CA LEU A 102 4.53 -11.55 14.81
C LEU A 102 5.39 -10.47 15.47
N LEU A 103 5.27 -9.20 15.06
CA LEU A 103 5.93 -8.07 15.73
C LEU A 103 5.38 -7.83 17.14
N ALA A 104 4.06 -7.88 17.33
CA ALA A 104 3.48 -7.76 18.67
C ALA A 104 3.97 -8.89 19.60
N ASP A 105 4.05 -10.11 19.08
CA ASP A 105 4.60 -11.29 19.77
C ASP A 105 6.11 -11.22 19.98
N ALA A 106 6.84 -10.43 19.18
CA ALA A 106 8.24 -10.09 19.39
C ALA A 106 8.44 -8.88 20.32
N GLY A 107 7.38 -8.35 20.93
CA GLY A 107 7.45 -7.30 21.96
C GLY A 107 7.50 -5.88 21.41
N TYR A 108 6.99 -5.64 20.20
CA TYR A 108 6.88 -4.32 19.60
C TYR A 108 5.50 -3.68 19.82
N ASP A 109 5.45 -2.35 19.73
CA ASP A 109 4.21 -1.57 19.65
C ASP A 109 3.85 -1.36 18.18
N VAL A 110 2.82 -2.03 17.66
CA VAL A 110 2.57 -2.11 16.21
C VAL A 110 1.47 -1.15 15.81
N TRP A 111 1.77 -0.29 14.84
CA TRP A 111 0.86 0.69 14.26
C TRP A 111 0.59 0.35 12.80
N LEU A 112 -0.68 0.35 12.40
CA LEU A 112 -1.13 0.04 11.05
C LEU A 112 -1.67 1.34 10.41
N GLY A 113 -0.92 1.88 9.46
CA GLY A 113 -1.27 3.11 8.76
C GLY A 113 -2.32 2.89 7.68
N ASN A 114 -3.15 3.91 7.43
CA ASN A 114 -4.09 3.94 6.32
C ASN A 114 -4.00 5.26 5.57
N ALA A 115 -3.60 5.18 4.30
CA ALA A 115 -3.46 6.35 3.45
C ALA A 115 -4.83 6.97 3.11
N ARG A 116 -4.83 8.29 2.89
CA ARG A 116 -5.99 9.05 2.44
C ARG A 116 -6.74 8.36 1.28
N GLY A 117 -8.07 8.37 1.34
CA GLY A 117 -8.96 7.83 0.31
C GLY A 117 -9.28 6.33 0.41
N ASN A 118 -8.50 5.53 1.16
CA ASN A 118 -8.86 4.14 1.42
C ASN A 118 -10.06 4.05 2.39
N ILE A 119 -10.71 2.88 2.52
CA ILE A 119 -11.94 2.68 3.31
C ILE A 119 -11.90 3.20 4.76
N TYR A 120 -10.72 3.32 5.36
CA TYR A 120 -10.54 3.77 6.74
C TYR A 120 -10.22 5.27 6.85
N SER A 121 -9.82 5.92 5.76
CA SER A 121 -9.34 7.32 5.74
C SER A 121 -10.05 8.15 4.66
N ARG A 122 -11.39 8.15 4.66
CA ARG A 122 -12.25 8.85 3.67
C ARG A 122 -12.88 10.15 4.17
N GLU A 123 -12.36 10.70 5.25
CA GLU A 123 -12.85 11.93 5.86
C GLU A 123 -11.85 13.06 5.64
N ASN A 124 -12.35 14.26 5.39
CA ASN A 124 -11.55 15.48 5.31
C ASN A 124 -12.36 16.65 5.89
N ASN A 125 -11.72 17.48 6.71
CA ASN A 125 -12.36 18.57 7.45
C ASN A 125 -12.68 19.80 6.58
N LEU A 126 -12.12 19.87 5.37
CA LEU A 126 -12.19 21.02 4.47
C LEU A 126 -12.88 20.68 3.14
N ILE A 127 -12.80 19.42 2.70
CA ILE A 127 -13.19 18.98 1.36
C ILE A 127 -14.15 17.79 1.48
N SER A 128 -15.29 17.88 0.78
CA SER A 128 -16.25 16.76 0.71
C SER A 128 -15.69 15.60 -0.11
N LEU A 129 -15.93 14.36 0.35
CA LEU A 129 -15.60 13.11 -0.36
C LEU A 129 -16.15 13.06 -1.80
N ASN A 130 -17.27 13.74 -2.07
CA ASN A 130 -17.89 13.80 -3.40
C ASN A 130 -17.25 14.84 -4.33
N SER A 131 -16.26 15.60 -3.85
CA SER A 131 -15.55 16.59 -4.66
C SER A 131 -14.34 15.96 -5.35
N HIS A 132 -14.10 16.31 -6.62
CA HIS A 132 -12.84 15.96 -7.30
C HIS A 132 -11.60 16.43 -6.53
N LYS A 133 -11.70 17.53 -5.77
CA LYS A 133 -10.61 18.03 -4.92
C LYS A 133 -10.21 17.05 -3.82
N PHE A 134 -11.12 16.20 -3.35
CA PHE A 134 -10.81 15.15 -2.38
C PHE A 134 -9.92 14.06 -2.99
N TRP A 135 -9.98 13.89 -4.31
CA TRP A 135 -9.19 12.89 -5.03
C TRP A 135 -7.97 13.50 -5.73
N HIS A 136 -7.69 14.78 -5.51
CA HIS A 136 -6.54 15.49 -6.07
C HIS A 136 -5.28 15.24 -5.23
N PHE A 137 -4.84 13.99 -5.20
CA PHE A 137 -3.62 13.57 -4.55
C PHE A 137 -3.06 12.32 -5.25
N ASP A 138 -1.76 12.13 -5.23
CA ASP A 138 -1.11 10.86 -5.53
C ASP A 138 -0.26 10.38 -4.35
N TRP A 139 0.70 9.50 -4.60
CA TRP A 139 1.58 8.97 -3.55
C TRP A 139 2.64 10.00 -3.10
N HIS A 140 2.82 11.12 -3.81
CA HIS A 140 3.60 12.27 -3.37
C HIS A 140 3.02 12.87 -2.09
N GLU A 141 1.73 13.21 -2.09
CA GLU A 141 1.08 13.76 -0.88
C GLU A 141 1.02 12.72 0.24
N ILE A 142 0.84 11.44 -0.08
CA ILE A 142 0.90 10.39 0.95
C ILE A 142 2.30 10.36 1.60
N GLY A 143 3.38 10.40 0.80
CA GLY A 143 4.75 10.40 1.32
C GLY A 143 5.16 11.70 2.05
N THR A 144 4.72 12.85 1.56
CA THR A 144 5.14 14.16 2.11
C THR A 144 4.25 14.68 3.23
N ILE A 145 3.02 14.17 3.35
CA ILE A 145 2.02 14.62 4.31
C ILE A 145 1.52 13.49 5.22
N ASP A 146 0.95 12.41 4.66
CA ASP A 146 0.31 11.36 5.46
C ASP A 146 1.33 10.65 6.37
N ILE A 147 2.41 10.12 5.79
CA ILE A 147 3.41 9.36 6.54
C ILE A 147 4.07 10.24 7.63
N PRO A 148 4.52 11.48 7.34
CA PRO A 148 4.95 12.43 8.36
C PRO A 148 3.96 12.64 9.50
N ALA A 149 2.68 12.89 9.19
CA ALA A 149 1.65 13.10 10.20
C ALA A 149 1.45 11.86 11.09
N MET A 150 1.47 10.66 10.50
CA MET A 150 1.41 9.41 11.25
C MET A 150 2.63 9.22 12.15
N ILE A 151 3.84 9.43 11.63
CA ILE A 151 5.10 9.28 12.40
C ILE A 151 5.12 10.26 13.57
N ASP A 152 4.84 11.53 13.34
CA ASP A 152 4.86 12.56 14.38
C ASP A 152 3.87 12.24 15.49
N TYR A 153 2.66 11.83 15.13
CA TYR A 153 1.66 11.38 16.08
C TYR A 153 2.15 10.20 16.92
N ILE A 154 2.70 9.16 16.28
CA ILE A 154 3.17 7.95 16.96
C ILE A 154 4.31 8.29 17.92
N LEU A 155 5.30 9.07 17.49
CA LEU A 155 6.44 9.45 18.33
C LEU A 155 6.00 10.34 19.50
N GLN A 156 5.08 11.28 19.27
CA GLN A 156 4.51 12.10 20.33
C GLN A 156 3.72 11.25 21.34
N TYR A 157 2.87 10.34 20.85
CA TYR A 157 2.00 9.51 21.68
C TYR A 157 2.80 8.50 22.52
N THR A 158 3.79 7.85 21.92
CA THR A 158 4.60 6.82 22.59
C THR A 158 5.78 7.41 23.38
N GLY A 159 6.17 8.65 23.08
CA GLY A 159 7.36 9.31 23.62
C GLY A 159 8.67 8.64 23.18
N HIS A 160 8.67 7.87 22.10
CA HIS A 160 9.90 7.40 21.45
C HIS A 160 10.49 8.50 20.56
N LYS A 161 11.80 8.45 20.32
CA LYS A 161 12.48 9.39 19.42
C LYS A 161 12.55 8.92 17.97
N GLN A 162 12.43 7.61 17.78
CA GLN A 162 12.52 6.96 16.49
C GLN A 162 11.56 5.76 16.48
N LEU A 163 11.17 5.33 15.28
CA LEU A 163 10.34 4.14 15.05
C LEU A 163 10.91 3.29 13.91
N HIS A 164 10.47 2.05 13.81
CA HIS A 164 10.73 1.21 12.64
C HIS A 164 9.61 1.36 11.62
N TYR A 165 9.94 1.30 10.33
CA TYR A 165 8.97 1.40 9.26
C TYR A 165 9.01 0.15 8.39
N CYS A 166 7.85 -0.43 8.09
CA CYS A 166 7.72 -1.47 7.08
C CYS A 166 6.65 -1.06 6.06
N GLY A 167 7.02 -1.00 4.78
CA GLY A 167 6.10 -0.70 3.69
C GLY A 167 5.98 -1.87 2.73
N HIS A 168 4.78 -2.10 2.19
CA HIS A 168 4.58 -3.02 1.06
C HIS A 168 4.18 -2.25 -0.20
N SER A 169 4.77 -2.57 -1.35
CA SER A 169 4.38 -1.99 -2.64
C SER A 169 4.43 -0.46 -2.61
N GLN A 170 3.33 0.26 -2.89
CA GLN A 170 3.28 1.72 -2.73
C GLN A 170 3.69 2.22 -1.34
N GLY A 171 3.52 1.41 -0.29
CA GLY A 171 4.03 1.69 1.05
C GLY A 171 5.54 1.90 1.08
N THR A 172 6.30 1.33 0.14
CA THR A 172 7.73 1.62 -0.03
C THR A 172 7.93 2.91 -0.82
N THR A 173 7.11 3.18 -1.83
CA THR A 173 7.18 4.41 -2.65
C THR A 173 7.04 5.64 -1.77
N VAL A 174 6.01 5.67 -0.92
CA VAL A 174 5.73 6.81 -0.03
C VAL A 174 6.83 6.99 1.02
N TYR A 175 7.49 5.91 1.43
CA TYR A 175 8.66 5.96 2.33
C TYR A 175 9.87 6.61 1.64
N ILE A 176 10.17 6.19 0.40
CA ILE A 176 11.27 6.77 -0.38
C ILE A 176 11.02 8.26 -0.62
N VAL A 177 9.81 8.62 -1.04
CA VAL A 177 9.39 10.02 -1.25
C VAL A 177 9.53 10.84 0.03
N MET A 178 9.03 10.34 1.16
CA MET A 178 9.15 11.02 2.44
C MET A 178 10.63 11.34 2.73
N LEU A 179 11.52 10.35 2.62
CA LEU A 179 12.91 10.54 2.99
C LEU A 179 13.73 11.38 1.99
N SER A 180 13.32 11.45 0.72
CA SER A 180 13.96 12.33 -0.27
C SER A 180 13.46 13.77 -0.18
N GLU A 181 12.17 13.98 0.03
CA GLU A 181 11.56 15.31 0.02
C GLU A 181 11.54 15.96 1.41
N ARG A 182 11.57 15.15 2.47
CA ARG A 182 11.62 15.59 3.88
C ARG A 182 12.78 14.92 4.61
N PRO A 183 14.03 15.27 4.26
CA PRO A 183 15.21 14.59 4.75
C PRO A 183 15.36 14.61 6.27
N GLU A 184 14.71 15.53 6.98
CA GLU A 184 14.64 15.55 8.45
C GLU A 184 14.03 14.26 9.04
N TYR A 185 13.15 13.56 8.32
CA TYR A 185 12.54 12.30 8.77
C TYR A 185 13.52 11.13 8.75
N ASN A 186 14.67 11.23 8.05
CA ASN A 186 15.69 10.19 8.10
C ASN A 186 16.17 9.94 9.54
N ALA A 187 16.23 10.98 10.38
CA ALA A 187 16.63 10.85 11.77
C ALA A 187 15.57 10.17 12.64
N LEU A 188 14.32 10.12 12.20
CA LEU A 188 13.19 9.54 12.93
C LEU A 188 12.97 8.06 12.60
N ILE A 189 13.58 7.56 11.53
CA ILE A 189 13.54 6.15 11.14
C ILE A 189 14.72 5.41 11.78
N LYS A 190 14.42 4.46 12.65
CA LYS A 190 15.41 3.58 13.28
C LYS A 190 15.88 2.49 12.31
N SER A 191 14.92 1.86 11.62
CA SER A 191 15.18 1.02 10.44
C SER A 191 13.96 1.00 9.52
N GLY A 192 14.21 0.99 8.22
CA GLY A 192 13.20 0.86 7.17
C GLY A 192 13.25 -0.52 6.50
N HIS A 193 12.09 -1.06 6.16
CA HIS A 193 11.90 -2.36 5.53
C HIS A 193 10.94 -2.23 4.34
N MET A 194 11.45 -2.41 3.13
CA MET A 194 10.71 -2.24 1.88
C MET A 194 10.37 -3.59 1.26
N LEU A 195 9.11 -4.03 1.36
CA LEU A 195 8.62 -5.29 0.80
C LEU A 195 8.02 -5.03 -0.59
N ALA A 196 8.52 -5.73 -1.60
CA ALA A 196 8.20 -5.50 -3.02
C ALA A 196 8.34 -4.02 -3.40
N PRO A 197 9.57 -3.45 -3.35
CA PRO A 197 9.76 -2.02 -3.51
C PRO A 197 9.38 -1.54 -4.92
N CYS A 198 8.57 -0.49 -4.98
CA CYS A 198 8.04 0.05 -6.22
C CYS A 198 8.48 1.51 -6.41
N ALA A 199 9.54 1.75 -7.17
CA ALA A 199 10.04 3.09 -7.48
C ALA A 199 10.17 3.30 -8.99
N TYR A 200 10.78 2.34 -9.68
CA TYR A 200 10.87 2.30 -11.13
C TYR A 200 9.87 1.31 -11.70
N PHE A 201 9.44 1.57 -12.94
CA PHE A 201 8.42 0.78 -13.64
C PHE A 201 8.76 0.61 -15.12
N GLU A 202 9.99 0.90 -15.56
CA GLU A 202 10.36 0.87 -16.99
C GLU A 202 10.11 -0.50 -17.60
N HIS A 203 10.30 -1.56 -16.82
CA HIS A 203 10.20 -2.96 -17.27
C HIS A 203 8.91 -3.65 -16.82
N GLY A 204 7.93 -2.89 -16.29
CA GLY A 204 6.64 -3.42 -15.86
C GLY A 204 5.93 -4.20 -16.98
N THR A 205 5.75 -5.51 -16.79
CA THR A 205 5.19 -6.41 -17.82
C THR A 205 3.69 -6.64 -17.69
N SER A 206 3.06 -6.15 -16.62
CA SER A 206 1.62 -6.29 -16.41
C SER A 206 0.81 -5.69 -17.58
N PHE A 207 -0.28 -6.37 -17.95
CA PHE A 207 -1.16 -5.96 -19.05
C PHE A 207 -1.64 -4.51 -18.92
N ILE A 208 -1.77 -4.01 -17.68
CA ILE A 208 -2.25 -2.66 -17.40
C ILE A 208 -1.34 -1.58 -17.98
N PHE A 209 -0.02 -1.76 -17.95
CA PHE A 209 0.94 -0.77 -18.47
C PHE A 209 0.84 -0.68 -19.99
N ASN A 210 0.82 -1.83 -20.67
CA ASN A 210 0.70 -1.90 -22.12
C ASN A 210 -0.66 -1.39 -22.63
N ALA A 211 -1.74 -1.64 -21.89
CA ALA A 211 -3.08 -1.24 -22.30
C ALA A 211 -3.40 0.23 -21.99
N LEU A 212 -3.06 0.72 -20.80
CA LEU A 212 -3.44 2.05 -20.33
C LEU A 212 -2.32 3.09 -20.41
N GLY A 213 -1.05 2.68 -20.35
CA GLY A 213 0.08 3.60 -20.40
C GLY A 213 0.02 4.59 -21.58
N PRO A 214 -0.22 4.12 -22.82
CA PRO A 214 -0.37 5.02 -23.97
C PRO A 214 -1.58 5.97 -23.89
N LEU A 215 -2.66 5.57 -23.21
CA LEU A 215 -3.92 6.32 -23.14
C LEU A 215 -3.94 7.39 -22.05
N VAL A 216 -3.45 7.06 -20.85
CA VAL A 216 -3.58 7.92 -19.66
C VAL A 216 -2.24 8.35 -19.06
N GLY A 217 -1.14 7.67 -19.39
CA GLY A 217 0.21 8.01 -18.92
C GLY A 217 0.83 9.22 -19.64
N THR A 218 0.16 9.79 -20.63
CA THR A 218 0.58 11.04 -21.29
C THR A 218 -0.19 12.23 -20.72
N PRO A 219 0.48 13.20 -20.06
CA PRO A 219 -0.16 14.40 -19.56
C PRO A 219 -0.87 15.18 -20.67
N GLY A 220 -2.06 15.71 -20.37
CA GLY A 220 -2.82 16.55 -21.30
C GLY A 220 -3.59 15.80 -22.39
N GLY A 221 -3.53 14.47 -22.43
CA GLY A 221 -4.42 13.65 -23.26
C GLY A 221 -5.88 13.67 -22.75
N ILE A 222 -6.84 13.49 -23.65
CA ILE A 222 -8.28 13.55 -23.29
C ILE A 222 -8.67 12.52 -22.21
N TRP A 223 -8.10 11.32 -22.26
CA TRP A 223 -8.38 10.26 -21.27
C TRP A 223 -7.71 10.54 -19.92
N ASN A 224 -6.51 11.12 -19.94
CA ASN A 224 -5.84 11.59 -18.73
C ASN A 224 -6.69 12.66 -18.02
N GLN A 225 -7.18 13.65 -18.76
CA GLN A 225 -8.03 14.72 -18.21
C GLN A 225 -9.40 14.24 -17.72
N LEU A 226 -9.95 13.17 -18.30
CA LEU A 226 -11.24 12.63 -17.88
C LEU A 226 -11.14 11.80 -16.59
N LEU A 227 -10.00 11.16 -16.36
CA LEU A 227 -9.82 10.20 -15.26
C LEU A 227 -9.08 10.78 -14.05
N VAL A 228 -8.33 11.88 -14.21
CA VAL A 228 -7.66 12.59 -13.10
C VAL A 228 -8.66 13.03 -12.03
N ASP A 229 -8.24 13.07 -10.78
CA ASP A 229 -9.03 13.58 -9.63
C ASP A 229 -10.35 12.84 -9.41
N THR A 230 -10.33 11.52 -9.57
CA THR A 230 -11.48 10.65 -9.30
C THR A 230 -11.07 9.46 -8.43
N GLU A 231 -12.07 8.77 -7.87
CA GLU A 231 -11.83 7.47 -7.27
C GLU A 231 -11.57 6.43 -8.37
N LEU A 232 -10.36 5.85 -8.40
CA LEU A 232 -9.91 4.99 -9.50
C LEU A 232 -10.76 3.72 -9.64
N ILE A 233 -11.09 3.12 -8.50
CA ILE A 233 -11.97 1.97 -8.39
C ILE A 233 -12.90 2.27 -7.21
N PRO A 234 -14.17 2.62 -7.46
CA PRO A 234 -15.10 2.96 -6.39
C PRO A 234 -15.26 1.78 -5.43
N HIS A 235 -15.14 2.03 -4.13
CA HIS A 235 -15.49 1.02 -3.14
C HIS A 235 -16.99 0.67 -3.25
N ASN A 236 -17.31 -0.47 -3.85
CA ASN A 236 -18.68 -0.93 -4.02
C ASN A 236 -18.98 -2.11 -3.08
N ASN A 237 -19.63 -1.79 -1.95
CA ASN A 237 -20.06 -2.76 -0.94
C ASN A 237 -20.87 -3.92 -1.52
N LEU A 238 -21.67 -3.71 -2.57
CA LEU A 238 -22.51 -4.74 -3.16
C LEU A 238 -21.69 -5.67 -4.06
N VAL A 239 -20.77 -5.12 -4.86
CA VAL A 239 -19.90 -5.90 -5.76
C VAL A 239 -18.90 -6.73 -4.95
N ASN A 240 -18.25 -6.14 -3.95
CA ASN A 240 -17.31 -6.87 -3.09
C ASN A 240 -18.01 -8.03 -2.35
N ARG A 241 -19.26 -7.83 -1.91
CA ARG A 241 -20.07 -8.88 -1.25
C ARG A 241 -20.61 -9.95 -2.20
N LEU A 242 -20.93 -9.59 -3.45
CA LEU A 242 -21.30 -10.58 -4.47
C LEU A 242 -20.11 -11.47 -4.81
N VAL A 243 -18.89 -10.92 -4.85
CA VAL A 243 -17.64 -11.68 -4.99
C VAL A 243 -17.36 -12.55 -3.76
N ASP A 244 -17.56 -12.02 -2.55
CA ASP A 244 -17.36 -12.75 -1.28
C ASP A 244 -18.28 -13.99 -1.17
N ASN A 245 -19.58 -13.83 -1.42
CA ASN A 245 -20.53 -14.95 -1.39
C ASN A 245 -20.30 -16.00 -2.50
N SER A 246 -19.80 -15.58 -3.67
CA SER A 246 -19.47 -16.52 -4.74
C SER A 246 -18.12 -17.21 -4.55
N CYS A 247 -17.23 -16.63 -3.75
CA CYS A 247 -15.97 -17.22 -3.33
C CYS A 247 -16.12 -18.44 -2.43
N HIS A 248 -17.15 -18.49 -1.59
CA HIS A 248 -17.47 -19.69 -0.82
C HIS A 248 -17.96 -20.87 -1.67
N MET A 249 -18.41 -20.62 -2.91
CA MET A 249 -18.99 -21.65 -3.78
C MET A 249 -18.10 -22.07 -4.95
N VAL A 250 -17.21 -21.20 -5.47
CA VAL A 250 -16.39 -21.49 -6.66
C VAL A 250 -15.00 -20.83 -6.60
N ASN A 251 -13.95 -21.62 -6.33
CA ASN A 251 -12.54 -21.17 -6.26
C ASN A 251 -12.02 -20.42 -7.50
N SER A 252 -12.63 -20.62 -8.67
CA SER A 252 -12.23 -19.97 -9.93
C SER A 252 -12.59 -18.47 -9.98
N ILE A 253 -13.67 -18.06 -9.30
CA ILE A 253 -14.16 -16.67 -9.33
C ILE A 253 -13.34 -15.75 -8.42
N CYS A 254 -12.79 -16.27 -7.31
CA CYS A 254 -11.94 -15.52 -6.38
C CYS A 254 -10.66 -14.96 -7.00
N ASN A 255 -10.22 -15.52 -8.13
CA ASN A 255 -8.93 -15.17 -8.71
C ASN A 255 -8.95 -13.82 -9.46
N ASN A 256 -10.10 -13.23 -9.82
CA ASN A 256 -10.09 -12.23 -10.89
C ASN A 256 -9.71 -10.77 -10.51
N ALA A 257 -9.86 -10.32 -9.26
CA ALA A 257 -9.47 -8.95 -8.88
C ALA A 257 -7.97 -8.83 -8.57
N PHE A 258 -7.41 -9.87 -7.96
CA PHE A 258 -6.01 -9.92 -7.54
C PHE A 258 -5.07 -10.46 -8.64
N ILE A 259 -5.59 -11.11 -9.69
CA ILE A 259 -4.79 -11.69 -10.79
C ILE A 259 -3.86 -10.65 -11.41
N MET A 260 -4.29 -9.38 -11.46
CA MET A 260 -3.51 -8.26 -12.01
C MET A 260 -2.18 -8.05 -11.28
N PHE A 261 -2.11 -8.38 -9.99
CA PHE A 261 -0.92 -8.25 -9.14
C PHE A 261 -0.15 -9.56 -8.98
N ALA A 262 -0.77 -10.71 -9.28
CA ALA A 262 -0.21 -12.04 -9.02
C ALA A 262 0.57 -12.65 -10.22
N ASN A 263 0.79 -11.86 -11.29
CA ASN A 263 1.29 -12.37 -12.58
C ASN A 263 0.52 -13.61 -13.09
N GLY A 264 -0.79 -13.66 -12.84
CA GLY A 264 -1.65 -14.79 -13.22
C GLY A 264 -1.50 -16.08 -12.38
N GLY A 265 -0.85 -16.06 -11.20
CA GLY A 265 -0.67 -17.26 -10.38
C GLY A 265 -0.77 -17.07 -8.85
N TYR A 266 -1.21 -18.11 -8.15
CA TYR A 266 -1.42 -18.14 -6.68
C TYR A 266 -0.73 -19.32 -6.01
N VAL A 267 0.42 -19.72 -6.54
CA VAL A 267 1.11 -20.97 -6.14
C VAL A 267 1.40 -21.01 -4.63
N ASN A 268 1.81 -19.88 -4.05
CA ASN A 268 2.18 -19.80 -2.64
C ASN A 268 1.04 -19.27 -1.74
N ALA A 269 -0.08 -18.83 -2.33
CA ALA A 269 -1.13 -18.12 -1.63
C ALA A 269 -1.91 -19.01 -0.64
N ASN A 270 -2.28 -18.40 0.49
CA ASN A 270 -3.23 -18.96 1.42
C ASN A 270 -4.66 -18.50 1.06
N ALA A 271 -5.56 -19.46 0.86
CA ALA A 271 -6.94 -19.20 0.46
C ALA A 271 -7.71 -18.42 1.54
N SER A 272 -7.48 -18.70 2.82
CA SER A 272 -8.10 -17.97 3.93
C SER A 272 -7.62 -16.53 3.99
N SER A 273 -6.32 -16.29 3.73
CA SER A 273 -5.81 -14.91 3.63
C SER A 273 -6.45 -14.15 2.47
N MET A 274 -6.63 -14.81 1.32
CA MET A 274 -7.34 -14.22 0.18
C MET A 274 -8.78 -13.85 0.53
N SER A 275 -9.52 -14.72 1.23
CA SER A 275 -10.89 -14.40 1.67
C SER A 275 -10.92 -13.12 2.52
N VAL A 276 -9.98 -12.98 3.46
CA VAL A 276 -9.86 -11.76 4.27
C VAL A 276 -9.58 -10.52 3.43
N LEU A 277 -8.70 -10.61 2.43
CA LEU A 277 -8.42 -9.45 1.59
C LEU A 277 -9.61 -9.07 0.70
N ILE A 278 -10.33 -10.04 0.13
CA ILE A 278 -11.50 -9.80 -0.73
C ILE A 278 -12.59 -9.00 0.00
N GLU A 279 -12.76 -9.19 1.31
CA GLU A 279 -13.73 -8.44 2.12
C GLU A 279 -13.47 -6.92 2.11
N THR A 280 -12.21 -6.50 1.99
CA THR A 280 -11.78 -5.11 2.24
C THR A 280 -11.01 -4.47 1.09
N HIS A 281 -10.71 -5.23 0.04
CA HIS A 281 -9.94 -4.81 -1.13
C HIS A 281 -10.75 -4.99 -2.42
N PRO A 282 -10.61 -4.09 -3.41
CA PRO A 282 -9.79 -2.87 -3.37
C PRO A 282 -10.35 -1.85 -2.38
N ALA A 283 -9.47 -1.24 -1.61
CA ALA A 283 -9.85 -0.38 -0.48
C ALA A 283 -10.19 1.06 -0.88
N GLY A 284 -10.09 1.42 -2.15
CA GLY A 284 -10.23 2.78 -2.64
C GLY A 284 -8.89 3.52 -2.75
N SER A 285 -8.77 4.36 -3.78
CA SER A 285 -7.56 5.10 -4.12
C SER A 285 -7.90 6.25 -5.08
N SER A 286 -7.16 7.36 -5.04
CA SER A 286 -7.20 8.33 -6.14
C SER A 286 -6.69 7.70 -7.44
N SER A 287 -7.30 8.09 -8.56
CA SER A 287 -6.85 7.78 -9.91
C SER A 287 -5.48 8.35 -10.23
N ASN A 288 -5.09 9.46 -9.60
CA ASN A 288 -3.80 10.11 -9.84
C ASN A 288 -2.65 9.18 -9.44
N GLN A 289 -2.78 8.37 -8.39
CA GLN A 289 -1.75 7.38 -8.01
C GLN A 289 -1.47 6.40 -9.16
N GLY A 290 -2.51 5.85 -9.78
CA GLY A 290 -2.37 4.91 -10.91
C GLY A 290 -1.83 5.61 -12.16
N ILE A 291 -2.31 6.83 -12.45
CA ILE A 291 -1.80 7.65 -13.56
C ILE A 291 -0.32 7.95 -13.36
N HIS A 292 0.11 8.30 -12.15
CA HIS A 292 1.48 8.62 -11.83
C HIS A 292 2.41 7.43 -12.07
N TYR A 293 2.03 6.22 -11.65
CA TYR A 293 2.80 5.01 -12.01
C TYR A 293 2.90 4.78 -13.52
N LEU A 294 1.84 5.07 -14.28
CA LEU A 294 1.88 4.99 -15.74
C LEU A 294 2.79 6.07 -16.36
N GLN A 295 2.93 7.23 -15.72
CA GLN A 295 3.92 8.24 -16.10
C GLN A 295 5.35 7.76 -15.82
N LEU A 296 5.59 7.06 -14.70
CA LEU A 296 6.90 6.46 -14.42
C LEU A 296 7.24 5.39 -15.45
N TRP A 297 6.31 4.48 -15.75
CA TRP A 297 6.47 3.46 -16.80
C TRP A 297 6.85 4.09 -18.15
N LYS A 298 6.19 5.19 -18.51
CA LYS A 298 6.46 5.89 -19.78
C LYS A 298 7.78 6.65 -19.79
N SER A 299 8.19 7.23 -18.66
CA SER A 299 9.40 8.05 -18.56
C SER A 299 10.66 7.25 -18.27
N GLY A 300 10.53 6.07 -17.63
CA GLY A 300 11.64 5.27 -17.12
C GLY A 300 12.22 5.81 -15.81
N GLU A 301 11.61 6.83 -15.22
CA GLU A 301 12.25 7.69 -14.23
C GLU A 301 11.38 7.82 -12.99
N PHE A 302 12.01 7.88 -11.80
CA PHE A 302 11.30 8.03 -10.54
C PHE A 302 11.19 9.52 -10.15
N ARG A 303 10.03 10.12 -10.43
CA ARG A 303 9.83 11.58 -10.36
C ARG A 303 8.45 12.01 -9.92
N GLN A 304 8.30 13.30 -9.58
CA GLN A 304 7.01 13.90 -9.23
C GLN A 304 6.00 13.85 -10.39
N TYR A 305 4.73 14.12 -10.11
CA TYR A 305 3.64 13.98 -11.08
C TYR A 305 3.82 14.93 -12.25
N ASP A 306 3.66 14.42 -13.47
CA ASP A 306 3.73 15.22 -14.69
C ASP A 306 2.36 15.82 -15.03
N TRP A 307 2.24 17.14 -14.86
CA TRP A 307 1.04 17.91 -15.17
C TRP A 307 1.01 18.46 -16.59
N GLY A 308 2.00 18.11 -17.41
CA GLY A 308 2.26 18.67 -18.73
C GLY A 308 3.04 19.99 -18.66
N THR A 309 3.74 20.31 -19.74
CA THR A 309 4.76 21.38 -19.82
C THR A 309 4.32 22.71 -19.21
N LYS A 310 3.09 23.16 -19.48
CA LYS A 310 2.59 24.44 -18.97
C LYS A 310 2.47 24.44 -17.45
N LYS A 311 1.78 23.44 -16.89
CA LYS A 311 1.53 23.35 -15.44
C LYS A 311 2.79 22.94 -14.69
N ASN A 312 3.70 22.16 -15.29
CA ASN A 312 5.03 21.89 -14.74
C ASN A 312 5.87 23.17 -14.61
N LYS A 313 5.87 24.06 -15.60
CA LYS A 313 6.58 25.35 -15.48
C LYS A 313 6.00 26.21 -14.35
N GLU A 314 4.68 26.16 -14.15
CA GLU A 314 4.00 26.89 -13.08
C GLU A 314 4.30 26.31 -11.69
N LEU A 315 4.32 24.97 -11.55
CA LEU A 315 4.51 24.29 -10.26
C LEU A 315 6.00 24.07 -9.90
N TYR A 316 6.81 23.65 -10.86
CA TYR A 316 8.19 23.20 -10.65
C TYR A 316 9.23 24.18 -11.21
N GLY A 317 8.82 25.18 -12.01
CA GLY A 317 9.74 26.10 -12.68
C GLY A 317 10.49 25.50 -13.88
N GLN A 318 10.18 24.25 -14.27
CA GLN A 318 10.82 23.52 -15.37
C GLN A 318 9.78 22.73 -16.19
N GLU A 319 10.18 22.25 -17.38
CA GLU A 319 9.25 21.59 -18.32
C GLU A 319 8.83 20.18 -17.88
N LEU A 320 9.75 19.46 -17.23
CA LEU A 320 9.54 18.11 -16.71
C LEU A 320 9.51 18.17 -15.19
N PRO A 321 8.75 17.30 -14.51
CA PRO A 321 8.82 17.22 -13.06
C PRO A 321 10.22 16.82 -12.58
N PRO A 322 10.64 17.26 -11.39
CA PRO A 322 11.92 16.85 -10.81
C PRO A 322 11.89 15.38 -10.39
N ASP A 323 13.04 14.72 -10.53
CA ASP A 323 13.28 13.38 -10.00
C ASP A 323 13.41 13.40 -8.47
N TYR A 324 13.03 12.31 -7.81
CA TYR A 324 13.27 12.17 -6.37
C TYR A 324 14.74 11.86 -6.11
N ASP A 325 15.38 12.71 -5.30
CA ASP A 325 16.80 12.58 -4.99
C ASP A 325 17.06 11.51 -3.92
N LEU A 326 17.33 10.28 -4.38
CA LEU A 326 17.61 9.13 -3.50
C LEU A 326 18.91 9.31 -2.68
N THR A 327 19.79 10.24 -3.05
CA THR A 327 21.03 10.50 -2.30
C THR A 327 20.75 11.15 -0.93
N LYS A 328 19.57 11.73 -0.75
CA LYS A 328 19.13 12.32 0.52
C LYS A 328 18.66 11.28 1.54
N ILE A 329 18.47 10.02 1.12
CA ILE A 329 17.97 8.97 2.00
C ILE A 329 19.15 8.36 2.77
N THR A 330 19.21 8.64 4.07
CA THR A 330 20.29 8.19 4.97
C THR A 330 19.83 7.20 6.04
N ALA A 331 18.52 6.97 6.18
CA ALA A 331 17.99 6.02 7.13
C ALA A 331 18.41 4.57 6.78
N PRO A 332 18.78 3.72 7.78
CA PRO A 332 19.12 2.33 7.53
C PRO A 332 17.93 1.58 6.91
N THR A 333 18.06 1.19 5.64
CA THR A 333 16.94 0.68 4.83
C THR A 333 17.27 -0.68 4.23
N HIS A 334 16.34 -1.63 4.35
CA HIS A 334 16.47 -2.99 3.83
C HIS A 334 15.39 -3.24 2.76
N SER A 335 15.78 -3.83 1.65
CA SER A 335 14.91 -4.21 0.53
C SER A 335 14.60 -5.70 0.57
N TYR A 336 13.34 -6.06 0.29
CA TYR A 336 12.85 -7.43 0.15
C TYR A 336 12.09 -7.54 -1.16
N SER A 337 12.62 -8.26 -2.15
CA SER A 337 11.98 -8.40 -3.47
C SER A 337 12.04 -9.84 -3.98
N SER A 338 11.35 -10.11 -5.09
CA SER A 338 11.34 -11.44 -5.72
C SER A 338 11.44 -11.33 -7.25
N ASN A 339 11.98 -12.37 -7.88
CA ASN A 339 12.27 -12.35 -9.32
C ASN A 339 11.02 -12.59 -10.20
N ASN A 340 9.89 -13.00 -9.61
CA ASN A 340 8.63 -13.25 -10.32
C ASN A 340 7.55 -12.22 -9.96
N ASP A 341 7.96 -11.07 -9.42
CA ASP A 341 7.10 -9.90 -9.29
C ASP A 341 6.93 -9.24 -10.66
N ALA A 342 5.69 -9.21 -11.17
CA ALA A 342 5.41 -8.60 -12.49
C ALA A 342 5.05 -7.11 -12.42
N LEU A 343 4.83 -6.58 -11.21
CA LEU A 343 4.55 -5.17 -11.00
C LEU A 343 5.85 -4.40 -10.80
N CYS A 344 6.71 -4.90 -9.91
CA CYS A 344 7.97 -4.29 -9.51
C CYS A 344 9.08 -5.32 -9.79
N GLY A 345 9.36 -5.52 -11.08
CA GLY A 345 10.21 -6.59 -11.61
C GLY A 345 11.68 -6.46 -11.23
N PRO A 346 12.47 -7.54 -11.38
CA PRO A 346 13.85 -7.57 -10.90
C PRO A 346 14.72 -6.47 -11.50
N GLU A 347 14.55 -6.11 -12.78
CA GLU A 347 15.30 -5.05 -13.44
C GLU A 347 15.02 -3.64 -12.86
N ASP A 348 13.75 -3.37 -12.54
CA ASP A 348 13.34 -2.11 -11.92
C ASP A 348 13.85 -2.02 -10.47
N VAL A 349 13.85 -3.15 -9.75
CA VAL A 349 14.45 -3.24 -8.41
C VAL A 349 15.97 -3.10 -8.47
N ASP A 350 16.64 -3.70 -9.45
CA ASP A 350 18.09 -3.55 -9.64
C ASP A 350 18.47 -2.09 -9.91
N THR A 351 17.63 -1.38 -10.68
CA THR A 351 17.77 0.06 -10.92
C THR A 351 17.62 0.86 -9.62
N LEU A 352 16.63 0.53 -8.80
CA LEU A 352 16.47 1.14 -7.47
C LEU A 352 17.69 0.89 -6.59
N VAL A 353 18.11 -0.37 -6.43
CA VAL A 353 19.25 -0.76 -5.58
C VAL A 353 20.53 -0.06 -6.02
N LYS A 354 20.76 0.06 -7.33
CA LYS A 354 21.92 0.78 -7.88
C LYS A 354 21.91 2.28 -7.54
N ASN A 355 20.75 2.92 -7.55
CA ASN A 355 20.61 4.36 -7.30
C ASN A 355 20.45 4.70 -5.81
N PHE A 356 20.12 3.73 -4.96
CA PHE A 356 19.92 3.92 -3.52
C PHE A 356 21.26 3.88 -2.76
N VAL A 357 21.88 5.05 -2.60
CA VAL A 357 23.26 5.21 -2.10
C VAL A 357 23.52 4.56 -0.74
N HIS A 358 22.55 4.60 0.17
CA HIS A 358 22.70 4.12 1.55
C HIS A 358 21.83 2.90 1.88
N LEU A 359 21.53 2.06 0.87
CA LEU A 359 20.82 0.81 1.10
C LEU A 359 21.66 -0.11 1.99
N THR A 360 21.07 -0.57 3.11
CA THR A 360 21.76 -1.42 4.08
C THR A 360 21.84 -2.85 3.60
N GLU A 361 20.76 -3.36 2.99
CA GLU A 361 20.72 -4.70 2.46
C GLU A 361 19.67 -4.84 1.34
N ASP A 362 19.99 -5.64 0.33
CA ASP A 362 19.03 -6.13 -0.66
C ASP A 362 18.85 -7.65 -0.51
N TYR A 363 17.67 -8.06 -0.04
CA TYR A 363 17.32 -9.46 0.14
C TYR A 363 16.32 -9.90 -0.93
N ARG A 364 16.71 -10.92 -1.70
CA ARG A 364 15.86 -11.53 -2.74
C ARG A 364 15.28 -12.84 -2.22
N VAL A 365 13.94 -12.94 -2.16
CA VAL A 365 13.25 -14.15 -1.73
C VAL A 365 13.65 -15.31 -2.66
N PRO A 366 14.20 -16.42 -2.13
CA PRO A 366 14.82 -17.46 -2.95
C PRO A 366 13.81 -18.42 -3.64
N VAL A 367 12.52 -18.08 -3.60
CA VAL A 367 11.43 -18.90 -4.18
C VAL A 367 11.06 -18.31 -5.54
N GLN A 368 11.34 -19.05 -6.62
CA GLN A 368 11.11 -18.55 -7.99
C GLN A 368 9.65 -18.22 -8.31
N SER A 369 8.69 -18.90 -7.68
CA SER A 369 7.26 -18.60 -7.89
C SER A 369 6.78 -17.38 -7.11
N PHE A 370 7.58 -16.85 -6.17
CA PHE A 370 7.17 -15.79 -5.25
C PHE A 370 6.92 -14.48 -6.00
N ASN A 371 5.71 -13.94 -5.89
CA ASN A 371 5.27 -12.76 -6.63
C ASN A 371 4.89 -11.58 -5.70
N HIS A 372 4.37 -10.50 -6.29
CA HIS A 372 4.02 -9.27 -5.58
C HIS A 372 3.06 -9.46 -4.40
N LEU A 373 2.04 -10.31 -4.59
CA LEU A 373 1.02 -10.56 -3.56
C LEU A 373 1.52 -11.51 -2.49
N ASP A 374 2.45 -12.38 -2.82
CA ASP A 374 3.00 -13.35 -1.88
C ASP A 374 3.61 -12.66 -0.65
N PHE A 375 4.08 -11.40 -0.77
CA PHE A 375 4.51 -10.55 0.35
C PHE A 375 3.44 -10.25 1.42
N ILE A 376 2.19 -10.64 1.17
CA ILE A 376 1.04 -10.46 2.07
C ILE A 376 0.33 -11.79 2.36
N ILE A 377 0.16 -12.65 1.34
CA ILE A 377 -0.72 -13.84 1.43
C ILE A 377 0.00 -15.19 1.35
N ALA A 378 1.33 -15.22 1.22
CA ALA A 378 2.04 -16.49 1.10
C ALA A 378 1.91 -17.34 2.39
N ARG A 379 1.76 -18.65 2.24
CA ARG A 379 1.69 -19.59 3.38
C ARG A 379 2.96 -19.60 4.23
N ASN A 380 4.12 -19.38 3.60
CA ASN A 380 5.43 -19.41 4.24
C ASN A 380 6.02 -17.99 4.37
N MET A 381 5.14 -16.98 4.52
CA MET A 381 5.54 -15.58 4.68
C MET A 381 6.42 -15.38 5.91
N LYS A 382 6.07 -16.10 6.99
CA LYS A 382 6.78 -16.11 8.25
C LYS A 382 8.26 -16.39 8.04
N GLU A 383 8.60 -17.53 7.47
CA GLU A 383 9.99 -17.97 7.35
C GLU A 383 10.75 -17.20 6.28
N LEU A 384 10.09 -16.87 5.15
CA LEU A 384 10.77 -16.31 3.99
C LEU A 384 11.08 -14.81 4.13
N VAL A 385 10.30 -14.07 4.93
CA VAL A 385 10.42 -12.61 5.00
C VAL A 385 10.16 -12.07 6.41
N ASN A 386 9.10 -12.48 7.11
CA ASN A 386 8.74 -11.82 8.39
C ASN A 386 9.80 -12.09 9.48
N ASP A 387 10.27 -13.33 9.63
CA ASP A 387 11.34 -13.69 10.55
C ASP A 387 12.63 -12.91 10.22
N PRO A 388 13.09 -12.87 8.96
CA PRO A 388 14.19 -11.98 8.56
C PRO A 388 13.97 -10.48 8.87
N ILE A 389 12.74 -9.95 8.76
CA ILE A 389 12.43 -8.56 9.16
C ILE A 389 12.60 -8.40 10.66
N ILE A 390 11.99 -9.28 11.45
CA ILE A 390 12.00 -9.21 12.92
C ILE A 390 13.43 -9.35 13.45
N GLU A 391 14.23 -10.26 12.90
CA GLU A 391 15.64 -10.43 13.25
C GLU A 391 16.44 -9.13 13.04
N ARG A 392 16.24 -8.47 11.88
CA ARG A 392 16.90 -7.19 11.60
C ARG A 392 16.42 -6.10 12.54
N ILE A 393 15.11 -5.95 12.76
CA ILE A 393 14.58 -4.96 13.72
C ILE A 393 15.17 -5.21 15.12
N ASN A 394 15.24 -6.47 15.57
CA ASN A 394 15.85 -6.84 16.87
C ASN A 394 17.31 -6.38 16.98
N SER A 395 18.09 -6.48 15.89
CA SER A 395 19.49 -6.04 15.89
C SER A 395 19.65 -4.53 16.16
N TYR A 396 18.73 -3.68 15.69
CA TYR A 396 18.71 -2.24 15.99
C TYR A 396 18.26 -1.95 17.43
N GLU A 397 17.59 -2.91 18.07
CA GLU A 397 17.16 -2.85 19.47
C GLU A 397 18.16 -3.52 20.44
N GLY A 398 19.24 -4.13 19.92
CA GLY A 398 20.23 -4.84 20.72
C GLY A 398 19.69 -6.12 21.36
N ARG A 399 18.75 -6.80 20.69
CA ARG A 399 18.09 -8.03 21.16
C ARG A 399 18.61 -9.29 20.48
#